data_AF-A0AAE7BGK7-F1
#
_entry.id   AF-A0AAE7BGK7-F1
#
_cell.length_a   1.000
_cell.length_b   1.000
_cell.length_c   1.000
_cell.angle_alpha   90.00
_cell.angle_beta   90.00
_cell.angle_gamma   90.00
#
_symmetry.space_group_name_H-M   'P 1'
#
loop_
_entity.id
_entity.type
_entity.pdbx_description
1 polymer ?
#
loop_
_entity_poly.entity_id
_entity_poly.type
_entity_poly.pdbx_seq_one_letter_code
_entity_poly.pdbx_strand_id
1 'polypeptide(L)'
;MLENNIIVELTINGQKVKVGHKFLESIIIDIPDVKENMKIFTLLACNDNYEIREKISNKDYLSKEAIDILLNDKSDDVIVNILSNRDVNKYITNEQIFSIIEKDNTKLLSTIAKNIDEFKNCDRCKIISHMVKHESAKVKASLFTYSVSDLLSNEMLSELSNDKDFDVAYEAKKELKDRMKD
;
A
#
# COMPACT_ATOMS: atom_id res chain seq x y z
N MET A 1 25.47 -4.28 27.91
CA MET A 1 24.38 -3.29 27.99
C MET A 1 24.45 -2.46 26.73
N LEU A 2 23.53 -2.65 25.80
CA LEU A 2 23.44 -1.76 24.64
C LEU A 2 22.87 -0.43 25.17
N GLU A 3 23.64 0.64 25.03
CA GLU A 3 23.13 1.98 25.31
C GLU A 3 21.86 2.18 24.49
N ASN A 4 20.76 2.43 25.18
CA ASN A 4 19.52 2.89 24.54
C ASN A 4 19.84 4.26 23.91
N ASN A 5 20.30 4.25 22.66
CA ASN A 5 20.42 5.46 21.86
C ASN A 5 19.05 6.15 21.89
N ILE A 6 19.06 7.41 22.28
CA ILE A 6 17.84 8.19 22.43
C ILE A 6 17.33 8.49 21.03
N ILE A 7 16.13 8.05 20.68
CA ILE A 7 15.62 8.25 19.31
C ILE A 7 14.65 9.44 19.24
N VAL A 8 14.00 9.84 20.35
CA VAL A 8 13.11 11.02 20.39
C VAL A 8 13.17 11.72 21.77
N GLU A 9 13.19 13.06 21.76
CA GLU A 9 13.07 13.91 22.96
C GLU A 9 11.73 14.64 22.95
N LEU A 10 10.97 14.55 24.05
CA LEU A 10 9.78 15.37 24.29
C LEU A 10 10.19 16.62 25.06
N THR A 11 9.78 17.80 24.61
CA THR A 11 10.03 19.07 25.32
C THR A 11 8.73 19.58 25.94
N ILE A 12 8.68 19.72 27.27
CA ILE A 12 7.56 20.27 28.02
C ILE A 12 8.06 21.43 28.87
N ASN A 13 7.52 22.63 28.67
CA ASN A 13 7.94 23.85 29.37
C ASN A 13 9.47 24.09 29.34
N GLY A 14 10.09 23.80 28.19
CA GLY A 14 11.55 23.93 27.99
C GLY A 14 12.38 22.79 28.59
N GLN A 15 11.78 21.85 29.30
CA GLN A 15 12.48 20.68 29.83
C GLN A 15 12.40 19.51 28.85
N LYS A 16 13.55 18.90 28.57
CA LYS A 16 13.68 17.76 27.67
C LYS A 16 13.60 16.45 28.44
N VAL A 17 12.74 15.54 27.98
CA VAL A 17 12.62 14.19 28.52
C VAL A 17 12.77 13.19 27.38
N LYS A 18 13.60 12.19 27.60
CA LYS A 18 13.82 11.09 26.66
C LYS A 18 12.60 10.16 26.69
N VAL A 19 12.04 9.85 25.53
CA VAL A 19 10.88 8.96 25.44
C VAL A 19 11.28 7.62 24.86
N GLY A 20 10.83 6.53 25.49
CA GLY A 20 10.99 5.19 24.96
C GLY A 20 9.93 4.87 23.90
N HIS A 21 10.14 3.80 23.14
CA HIS A 21 9.28 3.38 22.02
C HIS A 21 7.79 3.28 22.40
N LYS A 22 7.46 2.56 23.47
CA LYS A 22 6.06 2.42 23.93
C LYS A 22 5.37 3.75 24.25
N PHE A 23 6.12 4.69 24.82
CA PHE A 23 5.55 6.01 25.12
C PHE A 23 5.36 6.83 23.83
N LEU A 24 6.31 6.74 22.91
CA LEU A 24 6.16 7.36 21.59
C LEU A 24 5.00 6.76 20.79
N GLU A 25 4.80 5.45 20.80
CA GLU A 25 3.65 4.78 20.19
C GLU A 25 2.33 5.31 20.75
N SER A 26 2.24 5.45 22.08
CA SER A 26 1.05 6.01 22.74
C SER A 26 0.76 7.42 22.22
N ILE A 27 1.80 8.26 22.12
CA ILE A 27 1.68 9.60 21.54
C ILE A 27 1.18 9.52 20.08
N ILE A 28 1.75 8.65 19.24
CA ILE A 28 1.38 8.54 17.82
C ILE A 28 -0.07 8.12 17.59
N ILE A 29 -0.56 7.22 18.43
CA ILE A 29 -1.96 6.78 18.40
C ILE A 29 -2.88 7.98 18.64
N ASP A 30 -2.51 8.87 19.57
CA ASP A 30 -3.33 10.00 19.97
C ASP A 30 -3.11 11.28 19.15
N ILE A 31 -2.07 11.36 18.30
CA ILE A 31 -1.90 12.50 17.39
C ILE A 31 -3.05 12.48 16.36
N PRO A 32 -3.86 13.56 16.29
CA PRO A 32 -4.92 13.68 15.30
C PRO A 32 -4.39 13.56 13.88
N ASP A 33 -5.03 12.75 13.06
CA ASP A 33 -4.67 12.58 11.65
C ASP A 33 -5.26 13.71 10.81
N VAL A 34 -4.54 14.83 10.83
CA VAL A 34 -4.93 16.08 10.16
C VAL A 34 -3.70 16.71 9.50
N LYS A 35 -3.94 17.56 8.51
CA LYS A 35 -2.89 18.19 7.68
C LYS A 35 -1.84 18.94 8.51
N GLU A 36 -2.23 19.55 9.62
CA GLU A 36 -1.37 20.31 10.53
C GLU A 36 -0.26 19.44 11.15
N ASN A 37 -0.55 18.14 11.35
CA ASN A 37 0.37 17.18 11.95
C ASN A 37 1.22 16.41 10.94
N MET A 38 1.03 16.65 9.63
CA MET A 38 1.77 15.97 8.55
C MET A 38 3.30 16.07 8.70
N LYS A 39 3.82 17.20 9.22
CA LYS A 39 5.25 17.37 9.50
C LYS A 39 5.75 16.37 10.56
N ILE A 40 4.94 16.13 11.60
CA ILE A 40 5.28 15.17 12.65
C ILE A 40 5.32 13.76 12.06
N PHE A 41 4.32 13.39 11.25
CA PHE A 41 4.29 12.08 10.59
C PHE A 41 5.48 11.86 9.66
N THR A 42 5.89 12.90 8.92
CA THR A 42 7.07 12.82 8.05
C THR A 42 8.34 12.53 8.82
N LEU A 43 8.56 13.20 9.96
CA LEU A 43 9.71 12.94 10.82
C LEU A 43 9.69 11.53 11.41
N LEU A 44 8.51 11.04 11.77
CA LEU A 44 8.33 9.71 12.36
C LEU A 44 8.39 8.58 11.34
N ALA A 45 8.16 8.85 10.05
CA ALA A 45 8.34 7.88 8.97
C ALA A 45 9.81 7.42 8.86
N CYS A 46 10.78 8.25 9.25
CA CYS A 46 12.20 7.92 9.28
C CYS A 46 12.65 7.16 10.55
N ASN A 47 11.73 6.82 11.46
CA ASN A 47 12.12 6.24 12.74
C ASN A 47 12.73 4.85 12.59
N ASP A 48 13.80 4.54 13.33
CA ASP A 48 14.45 3.23 13.26
C ASP A 48 13.55 2.08 13.72
N ASN A 49 12.58 2.36 14.61
CA ASN A 49 11.64 1.35 15.07
C ASN A 49 10.54 1.08 14.03
N TYR A 50 10.45 -0.17 13.60
CA TYR A 50 9.42 -0.70 12.72
C TYR A 50 7.99 -0.40 13.20
N GLU A 51 7.68 -0.60 14.49
CA GLU A 51 6.33 -0.41 15.04
C GLU A 51 5.87 1.05 14.89
N ILE A 52 6.80 2.00 14.99
CA ILE A 52 6.54 3.41 14.75
C ILE A 52 6.17 3.63 13.28
N ARG A 53 7.01 3.16 12.35
CA ARG A 53 6.77 3.32 10.91
C ARG A 53 5.48 2.63 10.45
N GLU A 54 5.17 1.47 11.01
CA GLU A 54 3.90 0.77 10.78
C GLU A 54 2.70 1.64 11.21
N LYS A 55 2.73 2.26 12.40
CA LYS A 55 1.64 3.16 12.82
C LYS A 55 1.55 4.42 11.96
N ILE A 56 2.68 4.98 11.53
CA ILE A 56 2.69 6.13 10.61
C ILE A 56 2.13 5.77 9.24
N SER A 57 2.42 4.57 8.71
CA SER A 57 1.92 4.13 7.41
C SER A 57 0.40 3.97 7.32
N ASN A 58 -0.30 3.98 8.47
CA ASN A 58 -1.76 3.97 8.53
C ASN A 58 -2.39 5.37 8.56
N LYS A 59 -1.59 6.44 8.52
CA LYS A 59 -2.10 7.82 8.52
C LYS A 59 -2.46 8.27 7.11
N ASP A 60 -3.52 9.07 6.99
CA ASP A 60 -4.04 9.59 5.73
C ASP A 60 -3.33 10.90 5.32
N TYR A 61 -2.96 11.74 6.29
CA TYR A 61 -2.28 13.02 6.04
C TYR A 61 -0.76 12.87 6.00
N LEU A 62 -0.27 12.07 5.06
CA LEU A 62 1.17 11.90 4.81
C LEU A 62 1.70 12.87 3.75
N SER A 63 2.94 13.33 3.94
CA SER A 63 3.64 14.10 2.91
C SER A 63 4.16 13.17 1.82
N LYS A 64 4.45 13.72 0.63
CA LYS A 64 5.08 12.95 -0.45
C LYS A 64 6.43 12.32 -0.05
N GLU A 65 7.19 13.03 0.78
CA GLU A 65 8.45 12.54 1.35
C GLU A 65 8.21 11.33 2.25
N ALA A 66 7.23 11.41 3.17
CA ALA A 66 6.86 10.30 4.03
C ALA A 66 6.41 9.07 3.22
N ILE A 67 5.60 9.29 2.19
CA ILE A 67 5.13 8.22 1.30
C ILE A 67 6.30 7.53 0.60
N ASP A 68 7.26 8.30 0.08
CA ASP A 68 8.44 7.76 -0.59
C ASP A 68 9.32 6.92 0.36
N ILE A 69 9.53 7.42 1.58
CA ILE A 69 10.25 6.67 2.64
C ILE A 69 9.55 5.34 2.93
N LEU A 70 8.23 5.36 3.13
CA LEU A 70 7.46 4.20 3.57
C LEU A 70 7.23 3.17 2.45
N LEU A 71 7.15 3.58 1.18
CA LEU A 71 7.13 2.65 0.04
C LEU A 71 8.45 1.90 -0.17
N ASN A 72 9.54 2.48 0.33
CA ASN A 72 10.87 1.88 0.32
C ASN A 72 11.25 1.21 1.65
N ASP A 73 10.27 0.99 2.54
CA ASP A 73 10.52 0.32 3.82
C ASP A 73 11.03 -1.11 3.62
N LYS A 74 11.76 -1.61 4.62
CA LYS A 74 12.20 -3.01 4.66
C LYS A 74 11.05 -3.96 4.99
N SER A 75 10.00 -3.47 5.64
CA SER A 75 8.83 -4.27 5.97
C SER A 75 7.74 -4.18 4.90
N ASP A 76 7.36 -5.34 4.38
CA ASP A 76 6.21 -5.46 3.48
C ASP A 76 4.91 -4.96 4.14
N ASP A 77 4.75 -5.07 5.46
CA ASP A 77 3.55 -4.60 6.17
C ASP A 77 3.41 -3.07 6.10
N VAL A 78 4.52 -2.34 6.22
CA VAL A 78 4.53 -0.88 6.04
C VAL A 78 4.15 -0.52 4.61
N ILE A 79 4.74 -1.20 3.62
CA ILE A 79 4.43 -0.95 2.20
C ILE A 79 2.95 -1.27 1.92
N VAL A 80 2.42 -2.38 2.45
CA VAL A 80 1.01 -2.77 2.28
C VAL A 80 0.06 -1.72 2.85
N ASN A 81 0.35 -1.14 4.01
CA ASN A 81 -0.48 -0.09 4.60
C ASN A 81 -0.55 1.13 3.68
N ILE A 82 0.58 1.56 3.10
CA ILE A 82 0.61 2.66 2.14
C ILE A 82 -0.16 2.31 0.86
N LEU A 83 0.06 1.12 0.30
CA LEU A 83 -0.60 0.69 -0.93
C LEU A 83 -2.11 0.50 -0.77
N SER A 84 -2.59 0.28 0.45
CA SER A 84 -4.01 0.13 0.78
C SER A 84 -4.67 1.44 1.24
N ASN A 85 -3.89 2.51 1.42
CA ASN A 85 -4.40 3.79 1.88
C ASN A 85 -4.88 4.65 0.71
N ARG A 86 -6.20 4.65 0.49
CA ARG A 86 -6.89 5.42 -0.56
C ARG A 86 -6.49 6.90 -0.58
N ASP A 87 -6.36 7.53 0.57
CA ASP A 87 -6.03 8.94 0.67
C ASP A 87 -4.60 9.26 0.24
N VAL A 88 -3.71 8.27 0.38
CA VAL A 88 -2.31 8.32 -0.04
C VAL A 88 -2.12 7.88 -1.50
N ASN A 89 -2.87 6.88 -1.99
CA ASN A 89 -2.71 6.28 -3.32
C ASN A 89 -2.72 7.32 -4.46
N LYS A 90 -3.48 8.41 -4.29
CA LYS A 90 -3.54 9.53 -5.25
C LYS A 90 -2.21 10.27 -5.44
N TYR A 91 -1.21 10.06 -4.59
CA TYR A 91 0.11 10.69 -4.70
C TYR A 91 1.20 9.75 -5.20
N ILE A 92 0.93 8.45 -5.28
CA ILE A 92 1.90 7.43 -5.72
C ILE A 92 2.10 7.53 -7.24
N THR A 93 3.36 7.42 -7.67
CA THR A 93 3.74 7.55 -9.08
C THR A 93 3.88 6.19 -9.78
N ASN A 94 3.85 6.21 -11.11
CA ASN A 94 4.16 5.03 -11.92
C ASN A 94 5.51 4.41 -11.56
N GLU A 95 6.55 5.23 -11.42
CA GLU A 95 7.91 4.77 -11.08
C GLU A 95 7.91 3.99 -9.76
N GLN A 96 7.23 4.52 -8.73
CA GLN A 96 7.12 3.85 -7.43
C GLN A 96 6.33 2.54 -7.51
N ILE A 97 5.25 2.48 -8.28
CA ILE A 97 4.51 1.23 -8.46
C ILE A 97 5.36 0.19 -9.21
N PHE A 98 6.00 0.58 -10.31
CA PHE A 98 6.79 -0.37 -11.09
C PHE A 98 8.03 -0.86 -10.35
N SER A 99 8.67 -0.03 -9.51
CA SER A 99 9.76 -0.50 -8.65
C SER A 99 9.31 -1.52 -7.61
N ILE A 100 8.07 -1.43 -7.12
CA ILE A 100 7.47 -2.45 -6.25
C ILE A 100 7.12 -3.72 -7.05
N ILE A 101 6.63 -3.56 -8.29
CA ILE A 101 6.33 -4.68 -9.17
C ILE A 101 7.59 -5.51 -9.45
N GLU A 102 8.73 -4.85 -9.69
CA GLU A 102 10.03 -5.51 -9.91
C GLU A 102 10.50 -6.38 -8.73
N LYS A 103 9.99 -6.15 -7.51
CA LYS A 103 10.30 -6.99 -6.35
C LYS A 103 9.63 -8.37 -6.40
N ASP A 104 8.66 -8.57 -7.30
CA ASP A 104 7.92 -9.81 -7.52
C ASP A 104 7.29 -10.41 -6.24
N ASN A 105 6.97 -9.54 -5.27
CA ASN A 105 6.43 -9.97 -3.99
C ASN A 105 4.92 -10.16 -4.11
N THR A 106 4.46 -11.42 -4.06
CA THR A 106 3.05 -11.77 -4.18
C THR A 106 2.13 -10.99 -3.23
N LYS A 107 2.56 -10.66 -2.00
CA LYS A 107 1.74 -9.89 -1.05
C LYS A 107 1.56 -8.45 -1.52
N LEU A 108 2.64 -7.80 -1.94
CA LEU A 108 2.61 -6.43 -2.46
C LEU A 108 1.83 -6.35 -3.77
N LEU A 109 2.10 -7.25 -4.72
CA LEU A 109 1.40 -7.33 -6.00
C LEU A 109 -0.10 -7.58 -5.83
N SER A 110 -0.49 -8.48 -4.93
CA SER A 110 -1.89 -8.72 -4.60
C SER A 110 -2.57 -7.49 -3.99
N THR A 111 -1.82 -6.65 -3.26
CA THR A 111 -2.33 -5.42 -2.65
C THR A 111 -2.49 -4.33 -3.69
N ILE A 112 -1.53 -4.17 -4.60
CA ILE A 112 -1.66 -3.29 -5.78
C ILE A 112 -2.89 -3.71 -6.57
N ALA A 113 -3.01 -5.00 -6.92
CA ALA A 113 -4.10 -5.55 -7.72
C ALA A 113 -5.49 -5.24 -7.13
N LYS A 114 -5.66 -5.34 -5.81
CA LYS A 114 -6.94 -5.06 -5.14
C LYS A 114 -7.36 -3.60 -5.13
N ASN A 115 -6.40 -2.67 -5.23
CA ASN A 115 -6.60 -1.24 -5.09
C ASN A 115 -6.24 -0.48 -6.39
N ILE A 116 -6.19 -1.17 -7.55
CA ILE A 116 -5.70 -0.59 -8.81
C ILE A 116 -6.44 0.71 -9.16
N ASP A 117 -7.74 0.75 -8.91
CA ASP A 117 -8.63 1.87 -9.17
C ASP A 117 -8.20 3.16 -8.45
N GLU A 118 -7.56 3.05 -7.29
CA GLU A 118 -7.13 4.17 -6.45
C GLU A 118 -5.84 4.86 -6.92
N PHE A 119 -5.01 4.19 -7.74
CA PHE A 119 -3.76 4.77 -8.28
C PHE A 119 -4.03 5.68 -9.49
N LYS A 120 -4.76 6.78 -9.25
CA LYS A 120 -5.26 7.70 -10.29
C LYS A 120 -4.18 8.36 -11.16
N ASN A 121 -2.96 8.48 -10.64
CA ASN A 121 -1.80 9.04 -11.36
C ASN A 121 -0.92 7.98 -12.03
N CYS A 122 -1.33 6.71 -12.01
CA CYS A 122 -0.60 5.61 -12.60
C CYS A 122 -1.27 5.09 -13.88
N ASP A 123 -0.48 4.43 -14.72
CA ASP A 123 -0.95 3.67 -15.88
C ASP A 123 -1.56 2.34 -15.40
N ARG A 124 -2.82 2.43 -14.97
CA ARG A 124 -3.59 1.29 -14.46
C ARG A 124 -3.69 0.17 -15.49
N CYS A 125 -3.79 0.48 -16.79
CA CYS A 125 -3.83 -0.52 -17.85
C CYS A 125 -2.53 -1.34 -17.90
N LYS A 126 -1.38 -0.68 -17.80
CA LYS A 126 -0.09 -1.36 -17.77
C LYS A 126 0.11 -2.18 -16.50
N ILE A 127 -0.35 -1.67 -15.34
CA ILE A 127 -0.33 -2.42 -14.07
C ILE A 127 -1.19 -3.69 -14.19
N ILE A 128 -2.44 -3.57 -14.64
CA ILE A 128 -3.35 -4.70 -14.85
C ILE A 128 -2.73 -5.73 -15.80
N SER A 129 -2.18 -5.27 -16.93
CA SER A 129 -1.54 -6.16 -17.90
C SER A 129 -0.40 -6.98 -17.29
N HIS A 130 0.32 -6.41 -16.32
CA HIS A 130 1.34 -7.13 -15.57
C HIS A 130 0.71 -8.19 -14.62
N MET A 131 -0.34 -7.81 -13.88
CA MET A 131 -1.02 -8.71 -12.95
C MET A 131 -1.72 -9.89 -13.64
N VAL A 132 -2.36 -9.65 -14.79
CA VAL A 132 -3.05 -10.69 -15.59
C VAL A 132 -2.09 -11.81 -16.00
N LYS A 133 -0.85 -11.44 -16.36
CA LYS A 133 0.19 -12.38 -16.83
C LYS A 133 1.00 -13.00 -15.70
N HIS A 134 0.74 -12.62 -14.46
CA HIS A 134 1.51 -13.06 -13.31
C HIS A 134 1.27 -14.55 -13.01
N GLU A 135 2.30 -15.26 -12.57
CA GLU A 135 2.20 -16.72 -12.33
C GLU A 135 1.32 -17.08 -11.13
N SER A 136 1.35 -16.23 -10.10
CA SER A 136 0.58 -16.41 -8.86
C SER A 136 -0.92 -16.24 -9.10
N ALA A 137 -1.68 -17.31 -8.86
CA ALA A 137 -3.14 -17.28 -8.86
C ALA A 137 -3.70 -16.23 -7.89
N LYS A 138 -3.02 -16.00 -6.75
CA LYS A 138 -3.44 -15.01 -5.76
C LYS A 138 -3.41 -13.59 -6.31
N VAL A 139 -2.39 -13.24 -7.10
CA VAL A 139 -2.28 -11.91 -7.74
C VAL A 139 -3.38 -11.73 -8.78
N LYS A 140 -3.63 -12.75 -9.59
CA LYS A 140 -4.71 -12.73 -10.60
C LYS A 140 -6.10 -12.67 -9.97
N ALA A 141 -6.35 -13.48 -8.94
CA ALA A 141 -7.61 -13.50 -8.20
C ALA A 141 -7.93 -12.14 -7.55
N SER A 142 -6.90 -11.40 -7.13
CA SER A 142 -7.06 -10.04 -6.61
C SER A 142 -7.62 -9.03 -7.62
N LEU A 143 -7.66 -9.34 -8.92
CA LEU A 143 -8.25 -8.48 -9.95
C LEU A 143 -9.78 -8.55 -10.01
N PHE A 144 -10.41 -9.52 -9.33
CA PHE A 144 -11.87 -9.69 -9.32
C PHE A 144 -12.54 -9.03 -8.11
N THR A 145 -11.91 -8.01 -7.51
CA THR A 145 -12.62 -7.14 -6.57
C THR A 145 -13.62 -6.26 -7.32
N TYR A 146 -14.72 -5.88 -6.66
CA TYR A 146 -15.85 -5.18 -7.28
C TYR A 146 -15.44 -3.94 -8.11
N SER A 147 -14.46 -3.15 -7.66
CA SER A 147 -14.03 -1.94 -8.38
C SER A 147 -12.97 -2.19 -9.45
N VAL A 148 -12.27 -3.32 -9.41
CA VAL A 148 -11.15 -3.64 -10.30
C VAL A 148 -11.60 -4.51 -11.46
N SER A 149 -12.60 -5.39 -11.26
CA SER A 149 -13.15 -6.23 -12.33
C SER A 149 -13.58 -5.40 -13.52
N ASP A 150 -14.26 -4.27 -13.28
CA ASP A 150 -14.72 -3.30 -14.30
C ASP A 150 -13.57 -2.72 -15.15
N LEU A 151 -12.34 -2.70 -14.63
CA LEU A 151 -11.17 -2.21 -15.36
C LEU A 151 -10.57 -3.26 -16.32
N LEU A 152 -10.94 -4.54 -16.17
CA LEU A 152 -10.47 -5.61 -17.05
C LEU A 152 -11.17 -5.51 -18.41
N SER A 153 -10.41 -5.63 -19.50
CA SER A 153 -11.00 -5.73 -20.83
C SER A 153 -11.60 -7.12 -21.07
N ASN A 154 -12.51 -7.26 -22.03
CA ASN A 154 -13.03 -8.57 -22.43
C ASN A 154 -11.92 -9.51 -22.96
N GLU A 155 -10.85 -8.96 -23.55
CA GLU A 155 -9.67 -9.72 -23.96
C GLU A 155 -8.92 -10.27 -22.74
N MET A 156 -8.65 -9.44 -21.74
CA MET A 156 -8.00 -9.87 -20.48
C MET A 156 -8.84 -10.91 -19.74
N LEU A 157 -10.15 -10.72 -19.65
CA LEU A 157 -11.04 -11.71 -19.05
C LEU A 157 -11.06 -13.02 -19.85
N SER A 158 -11.00 -12.95 -21.19
CA SER A 158 -10.91 -14.15 -22.03
C SER A 158 -9.60 -14.91 -21.78
N GLU A 159 -8.48 -14.20 -21.60
CA GLU A 159 -7.21 -14.79 -21.19
C GLU A 159 -7.33 -15.49 -19.82
N LEU A 160 -7.83 -14.78 -18.81
CA LEU A 160 -8.01 -15.30 -17.45
C LEU A 160 -9.02 -16.46 -17.38
N SER A 161 -10.02 -16.52 -18.28
CA SER A 161 -11.01 -17.61 -18.33
C SER A 161 -10.39 -18.99 -18.65
N ASN A 162 -9.18 -18.98 -19.21
CA ASN A 162 -8.39 -20.16 -19.54
C ASN A 162 -7.25 -20.39 -18.55
N ASP A 163 -7.24 -19.68 -17.41
CA ASP A 163 -6.21 -19.88 -16.39
C ASP A 163 -6.19 -21.32 -15.86
N LYS A 164 -5.00 -21.78 -15.47
CA LYS A 164 -4.81 -23.09 -14.85
C LYS A 164 -5.46 -23.16 -13.47
N ASP A 165 -5.57 -22.02 -12.79
CA ASP A 165 -6.23 -21.93 -11.51
C ASP A 165 -7.75 -21.87 -11.70
N PHE A 166 -8.45 -22.79 -11.03
CA PHE A 166 -9.89 -22.95 -11.18
C PHE A 166 -10.66 -21.70 -10.75
N ASP A 167 -10.27 -21.06 -9.65
CA ASP A 167 -10.98 -19.92 -9.08
C ASP A 167 -10.81 -18.69 -9.97
N VAL A 168 -9.58 -18.44 -10.47
CA VAL A 168 -9.31 -17.38 -11.45
C VAL A 168 -10.13 -17.58 -12.72
N ALA A 169 -10.10 -18.78 -13.29
CA ALA A 169 -10.84 -19.10 -14.50
C ALA A 169 -12.36 -19.00 -14.31
N TYR A 170 -12.86 -19.39 -13.14
CA TYR A 170 -14.27 -19.32 -12.79
C TYR A 170 -14.76 -17.88 -12.68
N GLU A 171 -14.07 -17.02 -11.91
CA GLU A 171 -14.48 -15.61 -11.76
C GLU A 171 -14.39 -14.85 -13.09
N ALA A 172 -13.37 -15.11 -13.92
CA ALA A 172 -13.29 -14.52 -15.26
C ALA A 172 -14.46 -14.89 -16.17
N LYS A 173 -14.88 -16.16 -16.17
CA LYS A 173 -16.05 -16.64 -16.94
C LYS A 173 -17.35 -16.01 -16.46
N LYS A 174 -17.49 -15.89 -15.15
CA LYS A 174 -18.66 -15.26 -14.51
C LYS A 174 -18.76 -13.80 -14.89
N GLU A 175 -17.67 -13.04 -14.76
CA GLU A 175 -17.60 -11.63 -15.14
C GLU A 175 -17.92 -11.42 -16.64
N LEU A 176 -17.34 -12.22 -17.54
CA LEU A 176 -17.68 -12.18 -18.97
C LEU A 176 -19.17 -12.43 -19.24
N LYS A 177 -19.75 -13.42 -18.55
CA LYS A 177 -21.16 -13.77 -18.72
C LYS A 177 -22.07 -12.65 -18.24
N ASP A 178 -21.71 -11.98 -17.16
CA ASP A 178 -22.51 -10.90 -16.59
C ASP A 178 -22.50 -9.68 -17.52
N ARG A 179 -21.36 -9.34 -18.13
CA ARG A 179 -21.25 -8.27 -19.15
C ARG A 179 -22.02 -8.52 -20.45
N MET A 180 -22.37 -9.77 -20.75
CA MET A 180 -23.18 -10.12 -21.93
C MET A 180 -24.69 -10.00 -21.69
N LYS A 181 -25.11 -9.79 -20.43
CA LYS A 181 -26.52 -9.63 -20.06
C LYS A 181 -26.97 -8.17 -20.00
N ASP A 182 -26.00 -7.25 -19.88
CA ASP A 182 -26.20 -5.80 -19.89
C ASP A 182 -26.13 -5.24 -21.32
#